data_AF-A0A9W6D3Q5-F1
#
_entry.id   AF-A0A9W6D3Q5-F1
#
_cell.length_a   1.000
_cell.length_b   1.000
_cell.length_c   1.000
_cell.angle_alpha   90.00
_cell.angle_beta   90.00
_cell.angle_gamma   90.00
#
_symmetry.space_group_name_H-M   'P 1'
#
loop_
_entity.id
_entity.type
_entity.pdbx_description
1 polymer ?
#
loop_
_entity_poly.entity_id
_entity_poly.type
_entity_poly.pdbx_seq_one_letter_code
_entity_poly.pdbx_strand_id
1 'polypeptide(L)'
;MKGKRLKKGGSLPIPDMEGAEDHLEVGSLPSKSLPGMCNGQDVVQIAREVLRIEAEGILHLLEHFDEKFALAVQWIYEARGRVIVTGIGKSGIVGRKIVATLSSTGTPALFIHPVEAMHGDLGMVRAEDIVLALSNSGETDELNIILPSLRNIGTRVIAFTGNLSSTLAGYSDLAIYTGVLREACPLGLAPTASTTAQLAMGDALAVALIRVRNFQVQDFRRFHPGGHLGERLQVPLYEVMRQGGEIPMVRETAHVPEALREMSDKGLGATLIVSSTGKLLGIFTDGDLRRSLNTYTDLSKKTIQEIMTPNPRSISADHSVADALEMMEQHLITVMPVVDSEGGLQGILHLHDLLGKGRIRFTRQSEQRGNAEVL
;
A
#
# COMPACT_ATOMS: atom_id res chain seq x y z
N MET A 1 -15.58 31.63 -46.82
CA MET A 1 -15.21 30.48 -47.69
C MET A 1 -13.83 29.97 -47.30
N LYS A 2 -13.65 28.64 -47.25
CA LYS A 2 -12.46 27.83 -46.91
C LYS A 2 -12.38 27.35 -45.45
N GLY A 3 -13.01 26.20 -45.25
CA GLY A 3 -12.92 25.37 -44.04
C GLY A 3 -11.59 24.64 -43.91
N LYS A 4 -11.14 24.48 -42.67
CA LYS A 4 -10.12 23.51 -42.26
C LYS A 4 -10.84 22.29 -41.71
N ARG A 5 -10.74 21.16 -42.42
CA ARG A 5 -11.12 19.83 -41.93
C ARG A 5 -10.20 19.44 -40.77
N LEU A 6 -10.78 19.21 -39.59
CA LEU A 6 -10.13 18.49 -38.51
C LEU A 6 -10.03 17.01 -38.92
N LYS A 7 -8.81 16.48 -38.90
CA LYS A 7 -8.52 15.07 -39.16
C LYS A 7 -9.06 14.21 -38.01
N LYS A 8 -9.79 13.15 -38.34
CA LYS A 8 -10.19 12.09 -37.42
C LYS A 8 -8.94 11.48 -36.77
N GLY A 9 -8.89 11.46 -35.44
CA GLY A 9 -7.85 10.77 -34.67
C GLY A 9 -7.94 9.27 -34.90
N GLY A 10 -6.82 8.67 -35.26
CA GLY A 10 -6.68 7.23 -35.44
C GLY A 10 -6.75 6.51 -34.11
N SER A 11 -7.43 5.36 -34.11
CA SER A 11 -7.35 4.34 -33.08
C SER A 11 -5.88 3.93 -32.87
N LEU A 12 -5.43 3.95 -31.62
CA LEU A 12 -4.17 3.32 -31.22
C LEU A 12 -4.24 1.82 -31.56
N PRO A 13 -3.26 1.25 -32.29
CA PRO A 13 -3.24 -0.18 -32.56
C PRO A 13 -2.91 -0.94 -31.27
N ILE A 14 -3.77 -1.90 -30.94
CA ILE A 14 -3.49 -2.94 -29.95
C ILE A 14 -2.37 -3.81 -30.56
N PRO A 15 -1.26 -4.08 -29.86
CA PRO A 15 -0.22 -4.95 -30.41
C PRO A 15 -0.75 -6.37 -30.56
N ASP A 16 -0.57 -6.95 -31.74
CA ASP A 16 -0.82 -8.36 -32.02
C ASP A 16 0.05 -9.22 -31.10
N MET A 17 -0.60 -9.93 -30.17
CA MET A 17 0.03 -10.92 -29.29
C MET A 17 0.06 -12.28 -29.98
N GLU A 18 0.66 -12.36 -31.16
CA GLU A 18 1.07 -13.64 -31.75
C GLU A 18 2.55 -13.87 -31.38
N GLY A 19 2.79 -14.75 -30.41
CA GLY A 19 4.15 -15.24 -30.11
C GLY A 19 4.55 -15.22 -28.64
N ALA A 20 3.80 -15.92 -27.78
CA ALA A 20 4.29 -16.35 -26.47
C ALA A 20 3.57 -17.63 -26.04
N GLU A 21 3.66 -18.69 -26.85
CA GLU A 21 3.36 -20.04 -26.39
C GLU A 21 4.62 -20.60 -25.71
N ASP A 22 4.82 -20.24 -24.44
CA ASP A 22 5.73 -20.97 -23.57
C ASP A 22 4.98 -22.19 -23.05
N HIS A 23 5.41 -23.38 -23.49
CA HIS A 23 4.83 -24.67 -23.14
C HIS A 23 5.05 -24.99 -21.66
N LEU A 24 4.14 -24.51 -20.81
CA LEU A 24 3.86 -25.15 -19.53
C LEU A 24 2.88 -26.29 -19.79
N GLU A 25 3.33 -27.54 -19.69
CA GLU A 25 2.45 -28.71 -19.67
C GLU A 25 1.48 -28.60 -18.49
N VAL A 26 0.32 -28.00 -18.73
CA VAL A 26 -0.84 -28.12 -17.86
C VAL A 26 -1.29 -29.56 -18.00
N GLY A 27 -1.06 -30.37 -16.96
CA GLY A 27 -1.49 -31.76 -16.90
C GLY A 27 -2.92 -31.92 -17.43
N SER A 28 -3.12 -32.85 -18.34
CA SER A 28 -4.38 -33.07 -19.05
C SER A 28 -5.56 -33.08 -18.07
N LEU A 29 -6.50 -32.14 -18.23
CA LEU A 29 -7.72 -32.08 -17.44
C LEU A 29 -8.44 -33.44 -17.54
N PRO A 30 -8.88 -34.04 -16.42
CA PRO A 30 -9.45 -35.37 -16.41
C PRO A 30 -10.69 -35.43 -17.32
N SER A 31 -10.65 -36.31 -18.32
CA SER A 31 -11.66 -36.48 -19.38
C SER A 31 -12.97 -37.15 -18.93
N LYS A 32 -13.16 -37.36 -17.62
CA LYS A 32 -14.38 -37.96 -17.08
C LYS A 32 -15.32 -36.88 -16.59
N SER A 33 -16.26 -36.50 -17.45
CA SER A 33 -17.44 -35.72 -17.06
C SER A 33 -18.25 -36.46 -16.01
N LEU A 34 -18.35 -35.90 -14.81
CA LEU A 34 -19.43 -36.26 -13.87
C LEU A 34 -20.77 -35.88 -14.52
N PRO A 35 -21.84 -36.67 -14.35
CA PRO A 35 -23.12 -36.40 -15.01
C PRO A 35 -23.65 -35.03 -14.56
N GLY A 36 -23.80 -34.10 -15.51
CA GLY A 36 -24.22 -32.71 -15.29
C GLY A 36 -23.11 -31.67 -15.25
N MET A 37 -21.82 -32.06 -15.35
CA MET A 37 -20.71 -31.11 -15.50
C MET A 37 -20.41 -30.86 -16.98
N CYS A 38 -20.37 -29.58 -17.36
CA CYS A 38 -19.81 -29.15 -18.63
C CYS A 38 -18.32 -29.54 -18.71
N ASN A 39 -17.80 -29.78 -19.92
CA ASN A 39 -16.41 -30.17 -20.12
C ASN A 39 -15.48 -29.10 -19.50
N GLY A 40 -14.28 -29.46 -19.03
CA GLY A 40 -13.35 -28.50 -18.43
C GLY A 40 -13.02 -27.32 -19.36
N GLN A 41 -13.00 -27.57 -20.68
CA GLN A 41 -12.88 -26.52 -21.70
C GLN A 41 -14.08 -25.57 -21.73
N ASP A 42 -15.30 -26.07 -21.52
CA ASP A 42 -16.53 -25.27 -21.47
C ASP A 42 -16.53 -24.35 -20.24
N VAL A 43 -16.10 -24.86 -19.07
CA VAL A 43 -15.98 -24.06 -17.83
C VAL A 43 -15.01 -22.89 -18.02
N VAL A 44 -13.85 -23.14 -18.64
CA VAL A 44 -12.86 -22.10 -18.93
C VAL A 44 -13.42 -21.06 -19.91
N GLN A 45 -14.17 -21.50 -20.93
CA GLN A 45 -14.81 -20.58 -21.86
C GLN A 45 -15.89 -19.72 -21.18
N ILE A 46 -16.68 -20.31 -20.27
CA ILE A 46 -17.66 -19.56 -19.46
C ILE A 46 -16.95 -18.50 -18.61
N ALA A 47 -15.86 -18.84 -17.92
CA ALA A 47 -15.11 -17.89 -17.11
C ALA A 47 -14.52 -16.74 -17.94
N ARG A 48 -13.97 -17.05 -19.13
CA ARG A 48 -13.48 -16.04 -20.07
C ARG A 48 -14.61 -15.10 -20.53
N GLU A 49 -15.78 -15.65 -20.84
CA GLU A 49 -16.94 -14.85 -21.24
C GLU A 49 -17.42 -13.93 -20.11
N VAL A 50 -17.45 -14.41 -18.86
CA VAL A 50 -17.78 -13.57 -17.70
C VAL A 50 -16.85 -12.37 -17.61
N LEU A 51 -15.53 -12.60 -17.64
CA LEU A 51 -14.54 -11.51 -17.55
C LEU A 51 -14.64 -10.56 -18.75
N ARG A 52 -14.95 -11.07 -19.94
CA ARG A 52 -15.18 -10.24 -21.14
C ARG A 52 -16.38 -9.33 -20.96
N ILE A 53 -17.50 -9.84 -20.45
CA ILE A 53 -18.71 -9.05 -20.17
C ILE A 53 -18.43 -7.97 -19.12
N GLU A 54 -17.69 -8.30 -18.05
CA GLU A 54 -17.33 -7.30 -17.04
C GLU A 54 -16.41 -6.21 -17.62
N ALA A 55 -15.44 -6.59 -18.46
CA ALA A 55 -14.57 -5.63 -19.15
C ALA A 55 -15.36 -4.72 -20.10
N GLU A 56 -16.29 -5.28 -20.88
CA GLU A 56 -17.21 -4.51 -21.73
C GLU A 56 -18.05 -3.53 -20.91
N GLY A 57 -18.54 -3.96 -19.73
CA GLY A 57 -19.25 -3.11 -18.79
C GLY A 57 -18.43 -1.90 -18.33
N ILE A 58 -17.15 -2.11 -17.99
CA ILE A 58 -16.25 -1.02 -17.61
C ILE A 58 -15.98 -0.09 -18.80
N LEU A 59 -15.68 -0.64 -19.98
CA LEU A 59 -15.38 0.15 -21.17
C LEU A 59 -16.58 1.00 -21.61
N HIS A 60 -17.79 0.48 -21.45
CA HIS A 60 -19.01 1.23 -21.76
C HIS A 60 -19.14 2.51 -20.91
N LEU A 61 -18.64 2.53 -19.67
CA LEU A 61 -18.68 3.73 -18.83
C LEU A 61 -17.92 4.91 -19.46
N LEU A 62 -16.86 4.65 -20.24
CA LEU A 62 -16.06 5.69 -20.89
C LEU A 62 -16.90 6.60 -21.80
N GLU A 63 -17.99 6.07 -22.36
CA GLU A 63 -18.91 6.81 -23.23
C GLU A 63 -19.83 7.77 -22.45
N HIS A 64 -19.94 7.59 -21.13
CA HIS A 64 -20.84 8.35 -20.25
C HIS A 64 -20.10 9.24 -19.25
N PHE A 65 -18.79 9.39 -19.38
CA PHE A 65 -18.05 10.39 -18.62
C PHE A 65 -18.34 11.79 -19.17
N ASP A 66 -18.88 12.65 -18.32
CA ASP A 66 -19.19 14.03 -18.64
C ASP A 66 -18.70 14.99 -17.52
N GLU A 67 -19.06 16.26 -17.65
CA GLU A 67 -18.72 17.31 -16.69
C GLU A 67 -19.28 17.04 -15.28
N LYS A 68 -20.32 16.19 -15.14
CA LYS A 68 -20.87 15.83 -13.83
C LYS A 68 -19.84 15.06 -13.01
N PHE A 69 -19.07 14.15 -13.63
CA PHE A 69 -18.02 13.44 -12.90
C PHE A 69 -16.96 14.41 -12.36
N ALA A 70 -16.55 15.40 -13.16
CA ALA A 70 -15.61 16.44 -12.71
C ALA A 70 -16.22 17.27 -11.55
N LEU A 71 -17.51 17.60 -11.64
CA LEU A 71 -18.22 18.31 -10.58
C LEU A 71 -18.32 17.50 -9.28
N ALA A 72 -18.54 16.18 -9.37
CA ALA A 72 -18.51 15.28 -8.21
C ALA A 72 -17.15 15.30 -7.52
N VAL A 73 -16.06 15.19 -8.30
CA VAL A 73 -14.69 15.27 -7.79
C VAL A 73 -14.47 16.61 -7.10
N GLN A 74 -14.91 17.72 -7.71
CA GLN A 74 -14.80 19.05 -7.14
C GLN A 74 -15.57 19.18 -5.82
N TRP A 75 -16.83 18.73 -5.77
CA TRP A 75 -17.63 18.79 -4.55
C TRP A 75 -16.96 18.01 -3.42
N ILE A 76 -16.47 16.80 -3.69
CA ILE A 76 -15.76 15.98 -2.69
C ILE A 76 -14.42 16.59 -2.30
N TYR A 77 -13.71 17.23 -3.23
CA TYR A 77 -12.47 17.92 -2.95
C TYR A 77 -12.67 19.10 -1.98
N GLU A 78 -13.70 19.91 -2.20
CA GLU A 78 -14.02 21.11 -1.41
C GLU A 78 -14.80 20.83 -0.11
N ALA A 79 -15.30 19.60 0.05
CA ALA A 79 -16.09 19.21 1.21
C ALA A 79 -15.31 19.39 2.53
N ARG A 80 -15.97 19.99 3.52
CA ARG A 80 -15.43 20.12 4.89
C ARG A 80 -15.76 18.92 5.77
N GLY A 81 -16.84 18.21 5.43
CA GLY A 81 -17.24 16.97 6.07
C GLY A 81 -16.58 15.75 5.43
N ARG A 82 -17.28 14.63 5.51
CA ARG A 82 -16.86 13.31 5.02
C ARG A 82 -17.71 12.90 3.82
N VAL A 83 -17.20 11.91 3.08
CA VAL A 83 -18.01 11.19 2.09
C VAL A 83 -18.75 10.05 2.79
N ILE A 84 -20.08 10.17 2.91
CA ILE A 84 -20.96 9.12 3.41
C ILE A 84 -21.36 8.23 2.24
N VAL A 85 -20.84 7.02 2.20
CA VAL A 85 -21.18 6.05 1.15
C VAL A 85 -22.29 5.14 1.64
N THR A 86 -23.29 4.87 0.81
CA THR A 86 -24.43 4.03 1.20
C THR A 86 -24.95 3.18 0.03
N GLY A 87 -25.49 2.01 0.35
CA GLY A 87 -26.06 1.05 -0.61
C GLY A 87 -26.42 -0.29 0.06
N ILE A 88 -27.28 -1.07 -0.59
CA ILE A 88 -27.75 -2.39 -0.12
C ILE A 88 -27.02 -3.52 -0.87
N GLY A 89 -26.87 -4.66 -0.20
CA GLY A 89 -26.42 -5.91 -0.82
C GLY A 89 -25.04 -5.78 -1.48
N LYS A 90 -24.91 -6.25 -2.73
CA LYS A 90 -23.63 -6.20 -3.45
C LYS A 90 -23.15 -4.77 -3.72
N SER A 91 -24.06 -3.83 -4.02
CA SER A 91 -23.70 -2.40 -4.13
C SER A 91 -23.22 -1.84 -2.79
N GLY A 92 -23.77 -2.30 -1.67
CA GLY A 92 -23.27 -1.99 -0.32
C GLY A 92 -21.84 -2.52 -0.08
N ILE A 93 -21.53 -3.74 -0.52
CA ILE A 93 -20.17 -4.32 -0.43
C ILE A 93 -19.17 -3.49 -1.26
N VAL A 94 -19.54 -3.14 -2.49
CA VAL A 94 -18.75 -2.24 -3.34
C VAL A 94 -18.56 -0.89 -2.64
N GLY A 95 -19.63 -0.33 -2.06
CA GLY A 95 -19.57 0.92 -1.29
C GLY A 95 -18.57 0.85 -0.13
N ARG A 96 -18.50 -0.26 0.62
CA ARG A 96 -17.50 -0.45 1.68
C ARG A 96 -16.07 -0.48 1.13
N LYS A 97 -15.83 -1.08 -0.05
CA LYS A 97 -14.52 -1.01 -0.71
C LYS A 97 -14.19 0.43 -1.10
N ILE A 98 -15.13 1.16 -1.69
CA ILE A 98 -14.95 2.58 -2.04
C ILE A 98 -14.57 3.40 -0.81
N VAL A 99 -15.26 3.21 0.33
CA VAL A 99 -14.89 3.86 1.60
C VAL A 99 -13.46 3.53 2.01
N ALA A 100 -13.05 2.27 1.92
CA ALA A 100 -11.68 1.87 2.24
C ALA A 100 -10.66 2.55 1.30
N THR A 101 -10.92 2.61 0.00
CA THR A 101 -10.06 3.31 -0.97
C THR A 101 -10.00 4.81 -0.66
N LEU A 102 -11.13 5.48 -0.45
CA LEU A 102 -11.20 6.91 -0.19
C LEU A 102 -10.46 7.28 1.10
N SER A 103 -10.74 6.59 2.20
CA SER A 103 -10.11 6.84 3.51
C SER A 103 -8.61 6.58 3.51
N SER A 104 -8.14 5.55 2.78
CA SER A 104 -6.71 5.25 2.63
C SER A 104 -5.96 6.25 1.74
N THR A 105 -6.68 7.04 0.93
CA THR A 105 -6.12 7.97 -0.05
C THR A 105 -6.42 9.44 0.29
N GLY A 106 -6.65 9.72 1.58
CA GLY A 106 -6.79 11.07 2.11
C GLY A 106 -8.16 11.71 1.92
N THR A 107 -9.19 10.93 1.59
CA THR A 107 -10.60 11.38 1.57
C THR A 107 -11.34 10.76 2.76
N PRO A 108 -11.64 11.51 3.83
CA PRO A 108 -12.41 10.97 4.94
C PRO A 108 -13.76 10.41 4.46
N ALA A 109 -13.97 9.11 4.62
CA ALA A 109 -15.19 8.45 4.18
C ALA A 109 -15.71 7.46 5.23
N LEU A 110 -17.03 7.28 5.26
CA LEU A 110 -17.72 6.35 6.15
C LEU A 110 -18.81 5.62 5.36
N PHE A 111 -19.03 4.34 5.68
CA PHE A 111 -20.17 3.60 5.14
C PHE A 111 -21.34 3.64 6.13
N ILE A 112 -22.54 3.98 5.66
CA ILE A 112 -23.78 3.83 6.42
C ILE A 112 -24.70 2.87 5.66
N HIS A 113 -25.16 1.81 6.32
CA HIS A 113 -26.10 0.88 5.72
C HIS A 113 -27.52 1.48 5.74
N PRO A 114 -28.28 1.52 4.63
CA PRO A 114 -29.58 2.21 4.59
C PRO A 114 -30.58 1.76 5.67
N VAL A 115 -30.65 0.45 5.93
CA VAL A 115 -31.52 -0.10 7.00
C VAL A 115 -31.13 0.44 8.39
N GLU A 116 -29.84 0.52 8.70
CA GLU A 116 -29.38 1.05 10.00
C GLU A 116 -29.62 2.56 10.08
N ALA A 117 -29.48 3.27 8.96
CA ALA A 117 -29.78 4.69 8.84
C ALA A 117 -31.25 5.00 9.20
N MET A 118 -32.18 4.17 8.73
CA MET A 118 -33.62 4.27 9.07
C MET A 118 -33.88 4.10 10.58
N HIS A 119 -32.97 3.46 11.30
CA HIS A 119 -33.10 3.15 12.72
C HIS A 119 -32.17 3.98 13.63
N GLY A 120 -31.60 5.09 13.13
CA GLY A 120 -30.93 6.10 13.96
C GLY A 120 -29.54 6.52 13.48
N ASP A 121 -28.89 5.74 12.61
CA ASP A 121 -27.53 6.06 12.16
C ASP A 121 -27.45 7.31 11.27
N LEU A 122 -28.59 7.82 10.79
CA LEU A 122 -28.66 9.15 10.17
C LEU A 122 -28.16 10.26 11.10
N GLY A 123 -28.19 10.07 12.43
CA GLY A 123 -27.60 11.01 13.38
C GLY A 123 -26.08 11.18 13.25
N MET A 124 -25.40 10.30 12.53
CA MET A 124 -23.96 10.42 12.24
C MET A 124 -23.67 11.36 11.06
N VAL A 125 -24.68 11.67 10.24
CA VAL A 125 -24.59 12.50 9.03
C VAL A 125 -24.74 13.97 9.39
N ARG A 126 -23.88 14.82 8.84
CA ARG A 126 -23.90 16.27 9.04
C ARG A 126 -24.10 17.01 7.73
N ALA A 127 -24.56 18.26 7.80
CA ALA A 127 -24.85 19.08 6.62
C ALA A 127 -23.62 19.30 5.72
N GLU A 128 -22.43 19.33 6.31
CA GLU A 128 -21.15 19.45 5.60
C GLU A 128 -20.66 18.16 4.91
N ASP A 129 -21.32 17.02 5.17
CA ASP A 129 -21.01 15.75 4.54
C ASP A 129 -21.58 15.69 3.10
N ILE A 130 -20.97 14.85 2.26
CA ILE A 130 -21.47 14.51 0.92
C ILE A 130 -21.91 13.05 0.92
N VAL A 131 -23.10 12.77 0.41
CA VAL A 131 -23.61 11.41 0.28
C VAL A 131 -23.26 10.87 -1.11
N LEU A 132 -22.63 9.69 -1.15
CA LEU A 132 -22.48 8.87 -2.35
C LEU A 132 -23.39 7.65 -2.24
N ALA A 133 -24.51 7.66 -2.94
CA ALA A 133 -25.54 6.63 -2.91
C ALA A 133 -25.39 5.66 -4.10
N LEU A 134 -25.28 4.36 -3.82
CA LEU A 134 -25.09 3.31 -4.83
C LEU A 134 -26.35 2.45 -4.97
N SER A 135 -26.96 2.47 -6.16
CA SER A 135 -27.98 1.49 -6.55
C SER A 135 -28.02 1.37 -8.06
N ASN A 136 -27.76 0.16 -8.58
CA ASN A 136 -27.76 -0.07 -10.03
C ASN A 136 -29.15 0.21 -10.66
N SER A 137 -30.24 -0.23 -10.03
CA SER A 137 -31.59 0.08 -10.51
C SER A 137 -32.02 1.51 -10.21
N GLY A 138 -31.50 2.09 -9.12
CA GLY A 138 -31.96 3.36 -8.55
C GLY A 138 -33.34 3.29 -7.88
N GLU A 139 -33.89 2.07 -7.74
CA GLU A 139 -35.22 1.77 -7.17
C GLU A 139 -35.10 0.90 -5.92
N THR A 140 -34.02 1.04 -5.15
CA THR A 140 -33.85 0.30 -3.90
C THR A 140 -34.64 0.97 -2.79
N ASP A 141 -35.69 0.32 -2.28
CA ASP A 141 -36.63 0.88 -1.31
C ASP A 141 -35.95 1.43 -0.07
N GLU A 142 -35.07 0.67 0.58
CA GLU A 142 -34.41 1.08 1.83
C GLU A 142 -33.53 2.32 1.62
N LEU A 143 -32.92 2.44 0.44
CA LEU A 143 -32.13 3.61 0.08
C LEU A 143 -33.04 4.80 -0.24
N ASN A 144 -34.09 4.61 -1.04
CA ASN A 144 -34.98 5.68 -1.46
C ASN A 144 -35.76 6.29 -0.28
N ILE A 145 -36.10 5.49 0.74
CA ILE A 145 -36.76 5.95 1.97
C ILE A 145 -35.91 6.98 2.74
N ILE A 146 -34.58 6.84 2.73
CA ILE A 146 -33.70 7.74 3.52
C ILE A 146 -33.30 9.02 2.77
N LEU A 147 -33.49 9.09 1.45
CA LEU A 147 -33.08 10.26 0.63
C LEU A 147 -33.72 11.59 1.08
N PRO A 148 -35.03 11.67 1.39
CA PRO A 148 -35.63 12.92 1.88
C PRO A 148 -35.00 13.41 3.19
N SER A 149 -34.68 12.49 4.10
CA SER A 149 -34.03 12.83 5.37
C SER A 149 -32.61 13.36 5.17
N LEU A 150 -31.84 12.76 4.27
CA LEU A 150 -30.49 13.24 3.91
C LEU A 150 -30.53 14.66 3.32
N ARG A 151 -31.52 14.96 2.47
CA ARG A 151 -31.75 16.32 1.97
C ARG A 151 -32.15 17.30 3.06
N ASN A 152 -33.01 16.90 3.99
CA ASN A 152 -33.41 17.75 5.12
C ASN A 152 -32.24 18.07 6.06
N ILE A 153 -31.27 17.16 6.20
CA ILE A 153 -30.00 17.43 6.91
C ILE A 153 -29.16 18.48 6.17
N GLY A 154 -29.36 18.65 4.87
CA GLY A 154 -28.66 19.63 4.02
C GLY A 154 -27.49 19.05 3.24
N THR A 155 -27.30 17.73 3.24
CA THR A 155 -26.23 17.09 2.47
C THR A 155 -26.47 17.20 0.97
N ARG A 156 -25.39 17.28 0.19
CA ARG A 156 -25.44 17.03 -1.25
C ARG A 156 -25.41 15.53 -1.52
N VAL A 157 -26.25 15.07 -2.44
CA VAL A 157 -26.36 13.66 -2.82
C VAL A 157 -25.84 13.43 -4.24
N ILE A 158 -24.87 12.54 -4.36
CA ILE A 158 -24.32 12.01 -5.61
C ILE A 158 -24.79 10.57 -5.75
N ALA A 159 -25.45 10.23 -6.86
CA ALA A 159 -25.90 8.87 -7.16
C ALA A 159 -24.97 8.18 -8.17
N PHE A 160 -24.62 6.93 -7.88
CA PHE A 160 -24.10 5.97 -8.84
C PHE A 160 -25.22 4.99 -9.20
N THR A 161 -25.74 5.09 -10.42
CA THR A 161 -26.86 4.28 -10.87
C THR A 161 -26.78 3.92 -12.35
N GLY A 162 -27.31 2.76 -12.72
CA GLY A 162 -27.48 2.35 -14.11
C GLY A 162 -28.74 2.94 -14.76
N ASN A 163 -29.59 3.65 -14.01
CA ASN A 163 -30.80 4.27 -14.54
C ASN A 163 -30.90 5.74 -14.13
N LEU A 164 -30.58 6.66 -15.06
CA LEU A 164 -30.66 8.10 -14.83
C LEU A 164 -32.10 8.65 -14.73
N SER A 165 -33.11 7.84 -15.02
CA SER A 165 -34.52 8.19 -14.82
C SER A 165 -35.13 7.64 -13.53
N SER A 166 -34.29 7.01 -12.68
CA SER A 166 -34.74 6.38 -11.44
C SER A 166 -35.10 7.37 -10.35
N THR A 167 -35.82 6.87 -9.33
CA THR A 167 -36.10 7.61 -8.09
C THR A 167 -34.81 8.15 -7.47
N LEU A 168 -33.78 7.32 -7.30
CA LEU A 168 -32.49 7.76 -6.76
C LEU A 168 -31.89 8.92 -7.58
N ALA A 169 -31.89 8.82 -8.91
CA ALA A 169 -31.37 9.87 -9.77
C ALA A 169 -32.15 11.18 -9.62
N GLY A 170 -33.48 11.11 -9.52
CA GLY A 170 -34.36 12.28 -9.34
C GLY A 170 -34.20 13.00 -7.99
N TYR A 171 -33.88 12.26 -6.93
CA TYR A 171 -33.61 12.83 -5.60
C TYR A 171 -32.18 13.34 -5.42
N SER A 172 -31.26 12.94 -6.28
CA SER A 172 -29.85 13.31 -6.18
C SER A 172 -29.57 14.67 -6.80
N ASP A 173 -28.63 15.42 -6.23
CA ASP A 173 -28.16 16.67 -6.83
C ASP A 173 -27.27 16.41 -8.05
N LEU A 174 -26.65 15.22 -8.08
CA LEU A 174 -25.88 14.74 -9.21
C LEU A 174 -26.11 13.24 -9.41
N ALA A 175 -26.37 12.82 -10.64
CA ALA A 175 -26.46 11.41 -11.01
C ALA A 175 -25.37 11.07 -12.02
N ILE A 176 -24.54 10.08 -11.67
CA ILE A 176 -23.46 9.52 -12.50
C ILE A 176 -23.89 8.13 -12.97
N TYR A 177 -23.83 7.93 -14.27
CA TYR A 177 -24.19 6.67 -14.88
C TYR A 177 -23.12 5.60 -14.58
N THR A 178 -23.54 4.48 -14.00
CA THR A 178 -22.70 3.30 -13.72
C THR A 178 -23.36 2.01 -14.23
N GLY A 179 -24.18 2.12 -15.27
CA GLY A 179 -24.90 0.99 -15.86
C GLY A 179 -24.03 0.15 -16.78
N VAL A 180 -24.49 -1.08 -17.03
CA VAL A 180 -23.83 -2.04 -17.94
C VAL A 180 -24.83 -2.56 -18.96
N LEU A 181 -24.32 -3.00 -20.11
CA LEU A 181 -25.15 -3.52 -21.20
C LEU A 181 -25.87 -4.82 -20.83
N ARG A 182 -25.19 -5.70 -20.07
CA ARG A 182 -25.73 -6.96 -19.57
C ARG A 182 -24.94 -7.48 -18.37
N GLU A 183 -25.57 -8.32 -17.58
CA GLU A 183 -24.89 -9.10 -16.54
C GLU A 183 -24.26 -10.35 -17.13
N ALA A 184 -23.18 -10.82 -16.52
CA ALA A 184 -22.54 -12.08 -16.87
C ALA A 184 -23.30 -13.30 -16.32
N CYS A 185 -24.17 -13.08 -15.32
CA CYS A 185 -25.11 -14.09 -14.85
C CYS A 185 -26.08 -14.49 -15.99
N PRO A 186 -26.19 -15.78 -16.35
CA PRO A 186 -27.08 -16.23 -17.43
C PRO A 186 -28.56 -15.85 -17.23
N LEU A 187 -28.99 -15.71 -15.97
CA LEU A 187 -30.35 -15.32 -15.61
C LEU A 187 -30.53 -13.79 -15.54
N GLY A 188 -29.45 -13.02 -15.63
CA GLY A 188 -29.46 -11.57 -15.42
C GLY A 188 -29.79 -11.12 -13.99
N LEU A 189 -29.94 -12.05 -13.05
CA LEU A 189 -30.41 -11.77 -11.69
C LEU A 189 -29.28 -11.40 -10.72
N ALA A 190 -28.11 -12.01 -10.88
CA ALA A 190 -26.98 -11.76 -9.98
C ALA A 190 -26.14 -10.59 -10.54
N PRO A 191 -25.97 -9.50 -9.76
CA PRO A 191 -25.03 -8.46 -10.11
C PRO A 191 -23.61 -9.02 -10.19
N THR A 192 -22.99 -8.78 -11.34
CA THR A 192 -21.64 -9.18 -11.73
C THR A 192 -20.96 -7.98 -12.38
N ALA A 193 -21.26 -7.71 -13.65
CA ALA A 193 -20.74 -6.57 -14.40
C ALA A 193 -21.13 -5.23 -13.77
N SER A 194 -22.38 -5.06 -13.29
CA SER A 194 -22.79 -3.79 -12.65
C SER A 194 -21.99 -3.49 -11.39
N THR A 195 -21.71 -4.50 -10.56
CA THR A 195 -20.90 -4.32 -9.35
C THR A 195 -19.44 -4.04 -9.67
N THR A 196 -18.88 -4.70 -10.68
CA THR A 196 -17.51 -4.44 -11.16
C THR A 196 -17.38 -3.03 -11.76
N ALA A 197 -18.39 -2.59 -12.53
CA ALA A 197 -18.47 -1.25 -13.09
C ALA A 197 -18.54 -0.16 -12.00
N GLN A 198 -19.39 -0.34 -10.98
CA GLN A 198 -19.47 0.57 -9.83
C GLN A 198 -18.16 0.62 -9.04
N LEU A 199 -17.49 -0.53 -8.86
CA LEU A 199 -16.19 -0.60 -8.19
C LEU A 199 -15.13 0.19 -8.97
N ALA A 200 -15.03 -0.04 -10.27
CA ALA A 200 -14.09 0.66 -11.15
C ALA A 200 -14.36 2.18 -11.18
N MET A 201 -15.63 2.60 -11.21
CA MET A 201 -16.02 4.01 -11.12
C MET A 201 -15.60 4.63 -9.77
N GLY A 202 -15.75 3.90 -8.67
CA GLY A 202 -15.27 4.33 -7.35
C GLY A 202 -13.75 4.48 -7.28
N ASP A 203 -13.00 3.60 -7.93
CA ASP A 203 -11.54 3.71 -8.04
C ASP A 203 -11.12 4.88 -8.93
N ALA A 204 -11.84 5.14 -10.03
CA ALA A 204 -11.62 6.32 -10.86
C ALA A 204 -11.85 7.62 -10.05
N LEU A 205 -12.91 7.67 -9.24
CA LEU A 205 -13.20 8.79 -8.35
C LEU A 205 -12.07 9.02 -7.35
N ALA A 206 -11.60 7.96 -6.69
CA ALA A 206 -10.50 8.05 -5.73
C ALA A 206 -9.19 8.52 -6.40
N VAL A 207 -8.83 7.95 -7.56
CA VAL A 207 -7.61 8.33 -8.29
C VAL A 207 -7.68 9.77 -8.79
N ALA A 208 -8.85 10.25 -9.22
CA ALA A 208 -9.04 11.66 -9.56
C ALA A 208 -8.79 12.56 -8.35
N LEU A 209 -9.36 12.22 -7.18
CA LEU A 209 -9.14 12.97 -5.93
C LEU A 209 -7.67 12.95 -5.49
N ILE A 210 -6.97 11.83 -5.59
CA ILE A 210 -5.52 11.72 -5.33
C ILE A 210 -4.75 12.74 -6.16
N ARG A 211 -5.04 12.80 -7.47
CA ARG A 211 -4.35 13.72 -8.39
C ARG A 211 -4.67 15.18 -8.08
N VAL A 212 -5.94 15.52 -7.86
CA VAL A 212 -6.35 16.91 -7.59
C VAL A 212 -5.86 17.40 -6.22
N ARG A 213 -5.72 16.51 -5.23
CA ARG A 213 -5.10 16.81 -3.92
C ARG A 213 -3.59 16.82 -3.93
N ASN A 214 -2.95 16.43 -5.04
CA ASN A 214 -1.52 16.17 -5.09
C ASN A 214 -1.07 15.25 -3.92
N PHE A 215 -1.86 14.20 -3.65
CA PHE A 215 -1.66 13.30 -2.52
C PHE A 215 -0.36 12.52 -2.69
N GLN A 216 0.54 12.62 -1.71
CA GLN A 216 1.89 12.07 -1.78
C GLN A 216 1.99 10.71 -1.08
N VAL A 217 3.10 10.00 -1.36
CA VAL A 217 3.46 8.77 -0.64
C VAL A 217 3.52 9.01 0.87
N GLN A 218 3.93 10.21 1.30
CA GLN A 218 3.96 10.59 2.72
C GLN A 218 2.56 10.64 3.34
N ASP A 219 1.56 11.14 2.62
CA ASP A 219 0.16 11.18 3.07
C ASP A 219 -0.42 9.76 3.16
N PHE A 220 -0.13 8.90 2.18
CA PHE A 220 -0.52 7.49 2.21
C PHE A 220 0.01 6.80 3.48
N ARG A 221 1.26 7.06 3.85
CA ARG A 221 1.89 6.47 5.05
C ARG A 221 1.22 6.95 6.36
N ARG A 222 0.71 8.18 6.43
CA ARG A 222 -0.01 8.70 7.62
C ARG A 222 -1.31 7.95 7.91
N PHE A 223 -1.99 7.45 6.86
CA PHE A 223 -3.26 6.74 7.00
C PHE A 223 -3.12 5.21 7.16
N HIS A 224 -1.90 4.67 7.19
CA HIS A 224 -1.62 3.23 7.34
C HIS A 224 -0.62 2.94 8.49
N PRO A 225 -1.00 3.20 9.76
CA PRO A 225 -0.12 3.00 10.91
C PRO A 225 0.20 1.52 11.22
N GLY A 226 -0.59 0.57 10.68
CA GLY A 226 -0.40 -0.87 10.89
C GLY A 226 0.91 -1.44 10.33
N GLY A 227 1.66 -0.66 9.55
CA GLY A 227 3.04 -0.97 9.22
C GLY A 227 3.97 -0.41 10.29
N HIS A 228 4.26 -1.18 11.35
CA HIS A 228 5.21 -0.80 12.42
C HIS A 228 6.58 -0.29 11.94
N LEU A 229 6.93 -0.55 10.67
CA LEU A 229 8.11 0.02 10.02
C LEU A 229 7.95 1.53 9.77
N GLY A 230 6.79 1.98 9.28
CA GLY A 230 6.56 3.38 8.87
C GLY A 230 6.67 4.40 10.01
N GLU A 231 6.24 4.03 11.22
CA GLU A 231 6.38 4.85 12.43
C GLU A 231 7.85 4.95 12.89
N ARG A 232 8.59 3.84 12.86
CA ARG A 232 10.02 3.79 13.21
C ARG A 232 10.92 4.53 12.25
N LEU A 233 10.56 4.60 10.97
CA LEU A 233 11.32 5.33 9.95
C LEU A 233 11.39 6.85 10.23
N GLN A 234 10.46 7.41 11.01
CA GLN A 234 10.40 8.85 11.32
C GLN A 234 11.08 9.22 12.65
N VAL A 235 11.52 8.23 13.43
CA VAL A 235 12.18 8.47 14.71
C VAL A 235 13.57 9.07 14.44
N PRO A 236 13.97 10.14 15.15
CA PRO A 236 15.33 10.66 15.07
C PRO A 236 16.36 9.59 15.47
N LEU A 237 17.51 9.56 14.79
CA LEU A 237 18.52 8.51 15.04
C LEU A 237 19.01 8.48 16.50
N TYR A 238 19.02 9.61 17.21
CA TYR A 238 19.45 9.67 18.60
C TYR A 238 18.58 8.81 19.54
N GLU A 239 17.33 8.50 19.19
CA GLU A 239 16.43 7.65 20.00
C GLU A 239 16.62 6.16 19.75
N VAL A 240 17.29 5.78 18.65
CA VAL A 240 17.47 4.38 18.23
C VAL A 240 18.92 3.93 18.32
N MET A 241 19.88 4.86 18.22
CA MET A 241 21.30 4.54 18.27
C MET A 241 21.75 4.07 19.65
N ARG A 242 22.74 3.20 19.67
CA ARG A 242 23.48 2.85 20.90
C ARG A 242 24.40 3.98 21.27
N GLN A 243 24.45 4.30 22.55
CA GLN A 243 25.19 5.45 23.08
C GLN A 243 26.09 5.06 24.25
N GLY A 244 27.08 5.92 24.53
CA GLY A 244 27.96 5.77 25.69
C GLY A 244 28.62 4.40 25.77
N GLY A 245 28.49 3.73 26.91
CA GLY A 245 29.10 2.42 27.16
C GLY A 245 28.57 1.27 26.30
N GLU A 246 27.54 1.47 25.48
CA GLU A 246 27.05 0.46 24.53
C GLU A 246 27.76 0.50 23.16
N ILE A 247 28.55 1.54 22.92
CA ILE A 247 29.32 1.69 21.69
C ILE A 247 30.59 0.81 21.81
N PRO A 248 30.79 -0.20 20.95
CA PRO A 248 32.05 -0.93 20.90
C PRO A 248 33.13 -0.01 20.36
N MET A 249 34.11 0.34 21.18
CA MET A 249 35.18 1.22 20.78
C MET A 249 36.50 0.93 21.47
N VAL A 250 37.60 1.11 20.73
CA VAL A 250 38.97 1.02 21.23
C VAL A 250 39.81 2.21 20.75
N ARG A 251 40.95 2.45 21.41
CA ARG A 251 41.92 3.47 20.97
C ARG A 251 42.69 2.99 19.75
N GLU A 252 43.19 3.92 18.94
CA GLU A 252 44.04 3.62 17.77
C GLU A 252 45.29 2.78 18.08
N THR A 253 45.81 2.88 19.30
CA THR A 253 46.98 2.11 19.76
C THR A 253 46.63 0.71 20.27
N ALA A 254 45.36 0.34 20.32
CA ALA A 254 44.93 -0.97 20.81
C ALA A 254 45.40 -2.10 19.89
N HIS A 255 45.69 -3.26 20.46
CA HIS A 255 46.03 -4.45 19.70
C HIS A 255 44.78 -5.24 19.28
N VAL A 256 44.90 -6.05 18.23
CA VAL A 256 43.78 -6.85 17.70
C VAL A 256 43.06 -7.69 18.77
N PRO A 257 43.73 -8.36 19.73
CA PRO A 257 43.03 -9.13 20.77
C PRO A 257 42.16 -8.28 21.70
N GLU A 258 42.50 -7.02 21.90
CA GLU A 258 41.68 -6.07 22.66
C GLU A 258 40.42 -5.68 21.87
N ALA A 259 40.60 -5.33 20.59
CA ALA A 259 39.49 -5.05 19.69
C ALA A 259 38.50 -6.22 19.55
N LEU A 260 39.00 -7.45 19.46
CA LEU A 260 38.15 -8.66 19.40
C LEU A 260 37.35 -8.91 20.67
N ARG A 261 37.93 -8.62 21.84
CA ARG A 261 37.20 -8.70 23.11
C ARG A 261 36.06 -7.69 23.15
N GLU A 262 36.34 -6.44 22.78
CA GLU A 262 35.31 -5.39 22.71
C GLU A 262 34.17 -5.75 21.74
N MET A 263 34.50 -6.27 20.55
CA MET A 263 33.51 -6.76 19.57
C MET A 263 32.62 -7.86 20.15
N SER A 264 33.23 -8.81 20.88
CA SER A 264 32.54 -9.94 21.50
C SER A 264 31.63 -9.48 22.64
N ASP A 265 32.13 -8.57 23.47
CA ASP A 265 31.41 -8.06 24.65
C ASP A 265 30.16 -7.25 24.27
N LYS A 266 30.20 -6.51 23.15
CA LYS A 266 29.05 -5.70 22.68
C LYS A 266 28.15 -6.40 21.67
N GLY A 267 28.62 -7.48 21.06
CA GLY A 267 27.81 -8.36 20.20
C GLY A 267 27.30 -7.70 18.91
N LEU A 268 28.06 -6.76 18.34
CA LEU A 268 27.70 -6.07 17.08
C LEU A 268 28.48 -6.56 15.85
N GLY A 269 29.47 -7.45 16.03
CA GLY A 269 30.35 -7.87 14.94
C GLY A 269 31.22 -6.73 14.38
N ALA A 270 31.34 -5.62 15.13
CA ALA A 270 32.14 -4.45 14.79
C ALA A 270 32.62 -3.70 16.04
N THR A 271 33.76 -3.02 15.94
CA THR A 271 34.25 -2.05 16.92
C THR A 271 34.81 -0.82 16.22
N LEU A 272 34.62 0.34 16.83
CA LEU A 272 35.05 1.64 16.30
C LEU A 272 36.42 2.02 16.86
N ILE A 273 37.25 2.60 16.01
CA ILE A 273 38.57 3.08 16.40
C ILE A 273 38.48 4.58 16.56
N VAL A 274 38.84 5.08 17.74
CA VAL A 274 38.81 6.51 18.06
C VAL A 274 40.18 7.08 18.39
N SER A 275 40.37 8.34 18.06
CA SER A 275 41.57 9.12 18.42
C SER A 275 41.62 9.38 19.93
N SER A 276 42.77 9.89 20.40
CA SER A 276 42.90 10.44 21.76
C SER A 276 41.84 11.52 22.08
N THR A 277 41.45 12.31 21.07
CA THR A 277 40.47 13.40 21.14
C THR A 277 39.00 12.97 20.95
N GLY A 278 38.72 11.67 20.77
CA GLY A 278 37.35 11.16 20.63
C GLY A 278 36.78 11.23 19.21
N LYS A 279 37.60 11.53 18.19
CA LYS A 279 37.19 11.51 16.79
C LYS A 279 37.18 10.09 16.24
N LEU A 280 36.22 9.81 15.36
CA LEU A 280 36.16 8.53 14.65
C LEU A 280 37.28 8.43 13.61
N LEU A 281 38.11 7.40 13.70
CA LEU A 281 39.22 7.14 12.78
C LEU A 281 38.96 5.96 11.86
N GLY A 282 38.29 4.93 12.37
CA GLY A 282 38.13 3.67 11.65
C GLY A 282 37.04 2.77 12.21
N ILE A 283 36.77 1.69 11.50
CA ILE A 283 35.95 0.57 11.94
C ILE A 283 36.70 -0.75 11.71
N PHE A 284 36.52 -1.70 12.61
CA PHE A 284 36.98 -3.08 12.44
C PHE A 284 35.80 -4.04 12.61
N THR A 285 35.57 -4.89 11.61
CA THR A 285 34.40 -5.78 11.52
C THR A 285 34.82 -7.25 11.39
N ASP A 286 33.86 -8.18 11.53
CA ASP A 286 34.09 -9.61 11.23
C ASP A 286 34.61 -9.84 9.79
N GLY A 287 34.18 -8.97 8.86
CA GLY A 287 34.68 -8.96 7.49
C GLY A 287 36.17 -8.58 7.40
N ASP A 288 36.60 -7.59 8.18
CA ASP A 288 38.01 -7.18 8.28
C ASP A 288 38.85 -8.25 8.96
N LEU A 289 38.35 -8.88 10.03
CA LEU A 289 39.02 -10.00 10.69
C LEU A 289 39.28 -11.14 9.70
N ARG A 290 38.23 -11.57 8.98
CA ARG A 290 38.35 -12.64 7.98
C ARG A 290 39.37 -12.29 6.89
N ARG A 291 39.37 -11.04 6.40
CA ARG A 291 40.37 -10.57 5.43
C ARG A 291 41.78 -10.60 6.02
N SER A 292 41.95 -10.12 7.24
CA SER A 292 43.24 -10.00 7.92
C SER A 292 43.88 -11.36 8.21
N LEU A 293 43.09 -12.38 8.56
CA LEU A 293 43.56 -13.76 8.76
C LEU A 293 44.16 -14.40 7.50
N ASN A 294 43.73 -13.96 6.31
CA ASN A 294 44.30 -14.43 5.04
C ASN A 294 45.58 -13.68 4.65
N THR A 295 45.85 -12.52 5.26
CA THR A 295 46.99 -11.66 4.92
C THR A 295 48.14 -11.80 5.91
N TYR A 296 47.85 -11.99 7.21
CA TYR A 296 48.85 -11.97 8.27
C TYR A 296 48.92 -13.30 9.01
N THR A 297 50.14 -13.78 9.26
CA THR A 297 50.39 -15.04 9.98
C THR A 297 50.11 -14.93 11.49
N ASP A 298 50.31 -13.74 12.07
CA ASP A 298 50.10 -13.47 13.49
C ASP A 298 49.48 -12.08 13.68
N LEU A 299 48.20 -12.05 14.05
CA LEU A 299 47.45 -10.82 14.34
C LEU A 299 47.65 -10.33 15.78
N SER A 300 48.18 -11.16 16.69
CA SER A 300 48.25 -10.82 18.12
C SER A 300 49.15 -9.63 18.42
N LYS A 301 50.15 -9.39 17.56
CA LYS A 301 51.13 -8.29 17.69
C LYS A 301 50.76 -7.05 16.89
N LYS A 302 49.71 -7.12 16.06
CA LYS A 302 49.28 -6.01 15.21
C LYS A 302 48.46 -5.01 15.99
N THR A 303 48.61 -3.74 15.65
CA THR A 303 47.71 -2.70 16.16
C THR A 303 46.44 -2.66 15.30
N ILE A 304 45.34 -2.20 15.87
CA ILE A 304 44.07 -2.08 15.15
C ILE A 304 44.18 -1.08 14.00
N GLN A 305 45.00 -0.03 14.16
CA GLN A 305 45.26 0.97 13.14
C GLN A 305 45.85 0.38 11.85
N GLU A 306 46.60 -0.72 11.94
CA GLU A 306 47.20 -1.39 10.78
C GLU A 306 46.19 -2.20 9.95
N ILE A 307 45.03 -2.55 10.52
CA ILE A 307 44.09 -3.49 9.90
C ILE A 307 42.64 -2.99 9.82
N MET A 308 42.33 -1.86 10.44
CA MET A 308 41.00 -1.25 10.39
C MET A 308 40.68 -0.72 8.99
N THR A 309 39.39 -0.60 8.69
CA THR A 309 38.93 0.23 7.57
C THR A 309 38.93 1.70 8.01
N PRO A 310 39.78 2.57 7.41
CA PRO A 310 39.83 3.99 7.78
C PRO A 310 38.62 4.75 7.21
N ASN A 311 38.24 5.85 7.88
CA ASN A 311 37.17 6.75 7.44
C ASN A 311 35.86 6.02 7.05
N PRO A 312 35.24 5.26 7.98
CA PRO A 312 34.01 4.54 7.69
C PRO A 312 32.88 5.50 7.31
N ARG A 313 31.95 5.00 6.50
CA ARG A 313 30.69 5.70 6.24
C ARG A 313 29.98 5.95 7.56
N SER A 314 29.59 7.20 7.79
CA SER A 314 28.95 7.65 9.03
C SER A 314 27.83 8.63 8.69
N ILE A 315 26.93 8.87 9.66
CA ILE A 315 25.76 9.73 9.53
C ILE A 315 25.64 10.67 10.72
N SER A 316 24.99 11.83 10.54
CA SER A 316 24.65 12.73 11.67
C SER A 316 23.40 12.25 12.41
N ALA A 317 23.34 12.47 13.72
CA ALA A 317 22.22 12.11 14.58
C ALA A 317 20.89 12.81 14.21
N ASP A 318 20.96 13.91 13.45
CA ASP A 318 19.78 14.69 13.02
C ASP A 318 19.02 14.05 11.85
N HIS A 319 19.57 12.99 11.23
CA HIS A 319 18.89 12.27 10.16
C HIS A 319 17.81 11.33 10.71
N SER A 320 16.97 10.83 9.81
CA SER A 320 15.95 9.84 10.13
C SER A 320 16.47 8.41 10.04
N VAL A 321 15.75 7.46 10.66
CA VAL A 321 16.01 6.02 10.48
C VAL A 321 15.91 5.58 9.01
N ALA A 322 15.04 6.23 8.21
CA ALA A 322 14.93 5.96 6.78
C ALA A 322 16.23 6.29 6.03
N ASP A 323 16.83 7.45 6.31
CA ASP A 323 18.08 7.88 5.66
C ASP A 323 19.22 6.90 5.99
N ALA A 324 19.29 6.45 7.25
CA ALA A 324 20.28 5.47 7.66
C ALA A 324 20.06 4.10 6.99
N LEU A 325 18.82 3.61 6.89
CA LEU A 325 18.53 2.33 6.22
C LEU A 325 18.87 2.39 4.73
N GLU A 326 18.52 3.48 4.05
CA GLU A 326 18.87 3.69 2.64
C GLU A 326 20.39 3.67 2.43
N MET A 327 21.15 4.39 3.27
CA MET A 327 22.61 4.39 3.17
C MET A 327 23.23 3.01 3.50
N MET A 328 22.67 2.28 4.48
CA MET A 328 23.10 0.92 4.80
C MET A 328 22.89 -0.03 3.62
N GLU A 329 21.73 0.03 2.97
CA GLU A 329 21.38 -0.81 1.83
C GLU A 329 22.24 -0.50 0.60
N GLN A 330 22.39 0.79 0.26
CA GLN A 330 23.20 1.26 -0.86
C GLN A 330 24.67 0.83 -0.75
N HIS A 331 25.19 0.70 0.47
CA HIS A 331 26.58 0.35 0.74
C HIS A 331 26.78 -1.09 1.24
N LEU A 332 25.69 -1.87 1.36
CA LEU A 332 25.70 -3.24 1.87
C LEU A 332 26.41 -3.37 3.23
N ILE A 333 26.18 -2.40 4.13
CA ILE A 333 26.73 -2.37 5.49
C ILE A 333 25.63 -2.63 6.52
N THR A 334 25.96 -3.33 7.60
CA THR A 334 25.03 -3.65 8.69
C THR A 334 25.24 -2.80 9.94
N VAL A 335 26.36 -2.05 9.99
CA VAL A 335 26.76 -1.20 11.11
C VAL A 335 27.15 0.17 10.57
N MET A 336 26.70 1.23 11.24
CA MET A 336 27.02 2.61 10.84
C MET A 336 27.30 3.48 12.08
N PRO A 337 28.48 4.10 12.17
CA PRO A 337 28.79 5.12 13.17
C PRO A 337 27.93 6.38 13.00
N VAL A 338 27.55 6.98 14.12
CA VAL A 338 26.89 8.29 14.18
C VAL A 338 27.89 9.31 14.70
N VAL A 339 28.09 10.41 13.97
CA VAL A 339 29.08 11.45 14.30
C VAL A 339 28.47 12.85 14.30
N ASP A 340 29.05 13.77 15.05
CA ASP A 340 28.72 15.19 14.99
C ASP A 340 29.40 15.91 13.81
N SER A 341 29.14 17.22 13.67
CA SER A 341 29.71 18.07 12.63
C SER A 341 31.23 18.19 12.67
N GLU A 342 31.88 17.88 13.80
CA GLU A 342 33.33 17.93 13.97
C GLU A 342 34.00 16.56 13.82
N GLY A 343 33.22 15.51 13.56
CA GLY A 343 33.65 14.11 13.45
C GLY A 343 33.82 13.40 14.81
N GLY A 344 33.26 13.98 15.88
CA GLY A 344 33.17 13.34 17.19
C GLY A 344 32.16 12.20 17.18
N LEU A 345 32.52 11.07 17.80
CA LEU A 345 31.67 9.89 17.86
C LEU A 345 30.51 10.09 18.85
N GLN A 346 29.27 10.00 18.36
CA GLN A 346 28.05 10.19 19.16
C GLN A 346 27.31 8.87 19.42
N GLY A 347 27.41 7.90 18.51
CA GLY A 347 26.70 6.63 18.63
C GLY A 347 27.04 5.62 17.54
N ILE A 348 26.36 4.49 17.57
CA ILE A 348 26.45 3.46 16.53
C ILE A 348 25.07 2.84 16.26
N LEU A 349 24.80 2.58 15.00
CA LEU A 349 23.60 1.92 14.50
C LEU A 349 23.93 0.50 14.04
N HIS A 350 23.02 -0.43 14.32
CA HIS A 350 23.01 -1.74 13.70
C HIS A 350 21.69 -1.92 12.93
N LEU A 351 21.73 -2.57 11.76
CA LEU A 351 20.55 -2.77 10.91
C LEU A 351 19.35 -3.34 11.67
N HIS A 352 19.57 -4.36 12.51
CA HIS A 352 18.51 -4.93 13.36
C HIS A 352 17.95 -3.98 14.42
N ASP A 353 18.69 -2.98 14.87
CA ASP A 353 18.20 -1.97 15.81
C ASP A 353 17.20 -1.04 15.08
N LEU A 354 17.49 -0.69 13.82
CA LEU A 354 16.59 0.07 12.93
C LEU A 354 15.32 -0.71 12.56
N LEU A 355 15.48 -2.01 12.25
CA LEU A 355 14.36 -2.93 11.98
C LEU A 355 13.64 -3.38 13.27
N GLY A 356 14.20 -3.04 14.43
CA GLY A 356 13.49 -3.02 15.68
C GLY A 356 13.35 -4.34 16.42
N LYS A 357 14.44 -5.13 16.43
CA LYS A 357 14.70 -6.36 17.21
C LYS A 357 13.47 -6.99 17.92
N GLY A 358 13.06 -8.17 17.44
CA GLY A 358 12.19 -9.10 18.18
C GLY A 358 10.68 -8.83 18.14
N ARG A 359 10.22 -7.69 17.59
CA ARG A 359 8.79 -7.37 17.45
C ARG A 359 8.19 -7.71 16.08
N ILE A 360 9.02 -7.96 15.08
CA ILE A 360 8.57 -8.45 13.77
C ILE A 360 8.80 -9.97 13.75
N ARG A 361 7.78 -10.73 14.15
CA ARG A 361 7.72 -12.16 13.86
C ARG A 361 7.33 -12.31 12.39
N PHE A 362 8.29 -12.66 11.53
CA PHE A 362 7.94 -13.31 10.28
C PHE A 362 7.39 -14.69 10.65
N THR A 363 6.08 -14.88 10.51
CA THR A 363 5.45 -16.20 10.64
C THR A 363 6.11 -17.15 9.64
N ARG A 364 7.00 -18.03 10.12
CA ARG A 364 7.21 -19.34 9.50
C ARG A 364 6.16 -20.28 10.07
N GLN A 365 5.07 -20.48 9.33
CA GLN A 365 4.30 -21.71 9.45
C GLN A 365 4.84 -22.69 8.41
N SER A 366 5.63 -23.65 8.87
CA SER A 366 5.71 -24.99 8.27
C SER A 366 6.48 -25.92 9.21
N GLU A 367 5.82 -27.03 9.56
CA GLU A 367 6.30 -28.23 10.27
C GLU A 367 6.44 -28.07 11.80
N GLN A 368 5.78 -28.86 12.66
CA GLN A 368 5.48 -30.29 12.60
C GLN A 368 4.07 -30.61 13.16
N ARG A 369 3.30 -31.41 12.42
CA ARG A 369 2.22 -32.23 12.97
C ARG A 369 2.82 -33.58 13.38
N GLY A 370 2.51 -33.99 14.61
CA GLY A 370 2.29 -35.39 14.96
C GLY A 370 3.50 -36.18 15.45
N ASN A 371 3.70 -36.20 16.77
CA ASN A 371 3.79 -37.45 17.54
C ASN A 371 3.89 -37.16 19.04
N ALA A 372 2.80 -37.42 19.77
CA ALA A 372 2.73 -37.78 21.19
C ALA A 372 1.24 -37.99 21.49
N GLU A 373 0.74 -39.22 21.33
CA GLU A 373 0.48 -40.14 22.46
C GLU A 373 -0.56 -39.59 23.44
N VAL A 374 -1.78 -40.12 23.32
CA VAL A 374 -2.81 -40.08 24.37
C VAL A 374 -2.98 -41.52 24.87
N LEU A 375 -2.65 -41.72 26.14
CA LEU A 375 -3.37 -42.64 27.03
C LEU A 375 -4.59 -41.91 27.58
#